data_AF-B5VKG6-F1
#
_entry.id   AF-B5VKG6-F1
#
_cell.length_a   1.000
_cell.length_b   1.000
_cell.length_c   1.000
_cell.angle_alpha   90.00
_cell.angle_beta   90.00
_cell.angle_gamma   90.00
#
_symmetry.space_group_name_H-M   'P 1'
#
loop_
_entity.id
_entity.type
_entity.pdbx_description
1 polymer ?
#
loop_
_entity_poly.entity_id
_entity_poly.type
_entity_poly.pdbx_seq_one_letter_code
_entity_poly.pdbx_strand_id
1 'polypeptide(L)'
;GHIANVQCAEVWCPMTAEFYQEYLRETARKRMLLYIMNPTKFQACQFLIQYHERRGDKIIVFSDNVYALQEYALKMGKPFIYGSTPQQERMNILQNFQYNDQINTIFLSKVGDTSIDLPEATCLIQISSHYGSRRQEAQRLGRILRAKRRNDEGFNAFFYSLVSKDTQEMYYSTKRQAFLVDQGYAFKVITHLHGMENIPNLAYASPRERRELLQEVLLKNEEAAGIEVGDDADNSVGRGSNGHKRFKSKAVRGEGSLSGLAGGEDMAYMEYSTNKNKELKEHHPLIRKMYYKNLKK
;
A
#
# COMPACT_ATOMS: atom_id res chain seq x y z
N GLY A 1 9.27 -21.52 -21.80
CA GLY A 1 8.83 -20.21 -21.30
C GLY A 1 9.87 -19.73 -20.32
N HIS A 2 10.44 -18.55 -20.54
CA HIS A 2 11.48 -17.99 -19.67
C HIS A 2 10.83 -17.39 -18.42
N ILE A 3 10.60 -18.21 -17.39
CA ILE A 3 10.28 -17.71 -16.06
C ILE A 3 11.55 -17.02 -15.55
N ALA A 4 11.43 -15.76 -15.14
CA ALA A 4 12.54 -15.02 -14.57
C ALA A 4 12.99 -15.70 -13.27
N ASN A 5 14.30 -15.82 -13.05
CA ASN A 5 14.82 -16.22 -11.74
C ASN A 5 14.52 -15.10 -10.74
N VAL A 6 13.52 -15.32 -9.88
CA VAL A 6 13.14 -14.36 -8.84
C VAL A 6 13.95 -14.65 -7.59
N GLN A 7 14.69 -13.66 -7.11
CA GLN A 7 15.31 -13.67 -5.80
C GLN A 7 14.32 -13.08 -4.78
N CYS A 8 13.75 -13.94 -3.95
CA CYS A 8 12.90 -13.54 -2.83
C CYS A 8 13.78 -13.23 -1.62
N ALA A 9 13.53 -12.09 -1.00
CA ALA A 9 14.21 -11.65 0.20
C ALA A 9 13.20 -11.13 1.23
N GLU A 10 13.41 -11.50 2.48
CA GLU A 10 12.68 -10.93 3.59
C GLU A 10 13.60 -10.01 4.38
N VAL A 11 13.19 -8.77 4.57
CA VAL A 11 13.99 -7.73 5.23
C VAL A 11 13.41 -7.47 6.61
N TRP A 12 14.17 -7.85 7.63
CA TRP A 12 13.76 -7.66 9.02
C TRP A 12 14.10 -6.25 9.48
N CYS A 13 13.07 -5.53 9.88
CA CYS A 13 13.13 -4.14 10.29
C CYS A 13 12.89 -4.07 11.81
N PRO A 14 13.91 -3.78 12.63
CA PRO A 14 13.73 -3.70 14.07
C PRO A 14 12.83 -2.52 14.43
N MET A 15 11.80 -2.73 15.26
CA MET A 15 10.94 -1.65 15.74
C MET A 15 11.74 -0.61 16.51
N THR A 16 11.46 0.68 16.33
CA THR A 16 12.04 1.71 17.20
C THR A 16 11.44 1.61 18.60
N ALA A 17 12.20 2.04 19.62
CA ALA A 17 11.79 1.90 21.01
C ALA A 17 10.44 2.59 21.29
N GLU A 18 10.20 3.77 20.71
CA GLU A 18 8.97 4.52 20.92
C GLU A 18 7.76 3.79 20.32
N PHE A 19 7.89 3.27 19.11
CA PHE A 19 6.83 2.50 18.45
C PHE A 19 6.57 1.16 19.13
N TYR A 20 7.62 0.50 19.62
CA TYR A 20 7.49 -0.80 20.29
C TYR A 20 6.78 -0.66 21.65
N GLN A 21 7.06 0.40 22.41
CA GLN A 21 6.39 0.67 23.68
C GLN A 21 4.87 0.83 23.50
N GLU A 22 4.45 1.61 22.51
CA GLU A 22 3.02 1.78 22.23
C GLU A 22 2.39 0.51 21.66
N TYR A 23 3.13 -0.24 20.83
CA TYR A 23 2.66 -1.53 20.32
C TYR A 23 2.30 -2.52 21.44
N LEU A 24 3.06 -2.54 22.54
CA LEU A 24 2.75 -3.41 23.68
C LEU A 24 1.47 -3.00 24.44
N ARG A 25 1.12 -1.71 24.43
CA ARG A 25 -0.01 -1.14 25.19
C ARG A 25 -1.32 -1.13 24.42
N GLU A 26 -1.24 -1.00 23.10
CA GLU A 26 -2.38 -0.72 22.24
C GLU A 26 -3.20 -1.95 21.84
N THR A 27 -4.38 -1.71 21.23
CA THR A 27 -5.27 -2.77 20.71
C THR A 27 -4.72 -3.46 19.47
N ALA A 28 -5.25 -4.65 19.11
CA ALA A 28 -4.75 -5.42 17.97
C ALA A 28 -4.80 -4.66 16.62
N ARG A 29 -5.83 -3.84 16.39
CA ARG A 29 -5.93 -3.01 15.17
C ARG A 29 -4.92 -1.89 15.17
N LYS A 30 -4.76 -1.18 16.29
CA LYS A 30 -3.79 -0.09 16.41
C LYS A 30 -2.35 -0.58 16.31
N ARG A 31 -2.06 -1.74 16.89
CA ARG A 31 -0.80 -2.50 16.73
C ARG A 31 -0.43 -2.72 15.27
N MET A 32 -1.41 -3.02 14.41
CA MET A 32 -1.20 -3.16 12.97
C MET A 32 -0.61 -1.91 12.35
N LEU A 33 -1.20 -0.76 12.64
CA LEU A 33 -0.71 0.51 12.12
C LEU A 33 0.70 0.82 12.61
N LEU A 34 0.99 0.55 13.88
CA LEU A 34 2.30 0.81 14.49
C LEU A 34 3.43 0.02 13.82
N TYR A 35 3.22 -1.27 13.53
CA TYR A 35 4.29 -2.06 12.88
C TYR A 35 4.41 -1.80 11.37
N ILE A 36 3.34 -1.35 10.71
CA ILE A 36 3.38 -0.95 9.29
C ILE A 36 4.09 0.41 9.14
N MET A 37 3.80 1.35 10.04
CA MET A 37 4.38 2.69 10.06
C MET A 37 5.71 2.77 10.84
N ASN A 38 6.31 1.62 11.15
CA ASN A 38 7.61 1.56 11.81
C ASN A 38 8.66 2.37 11.03
N PRO A 39 9.33 3.35 11.67
CA PRO A 39 10.32 4.18 10.99
C PRO A 39 11.42 3.38 10.28
N THR A 40 11.95 2.32 10.89
CA THR A 40 13.02 1.52 10.26
C THR A 40 12.53 0.75 9.04
N LYS A 41 11.26 0.32 9.04
CA LYS A 41 10.62 -0.30 7.88
C LYS A 41 10.48 0.70 6.73
N PHE A 42 10.09 1.94 7.05
CA PHE A 42 10.04 3.02 6.07
C PHE A 42 11.42 3.28 5.46
N GLN A 43 12.45 3.36 6.30
CA GLN A 43 13.83 3.56 5.88
C GLN A 43 14.35 2.44 4.97
N ALA A 44 14.04 1.19 5.30
CA ALA A 44 14.38 0.04 4.47
C ALA A 44 13.69 0.12 3.09
N CYS A 45 12.42 0.51 3.05
CA CYS A 45 11.69 0.73 1.80
C CYS A 45 12.34 1.83 0.95
N GLN A 46 12.62 2.98 1.57
CA GLN A 46 13.30 4.11 0.91
C GLN A 46 14.66 3.70 0.34
N PHE A 47 15.44 2.95 1.12
CA PHE A 47 16.74 2.43 0.71
C PHE A 47 16.64 1.55 -0.54
N LEU A 48 15.74 0.57 -0.51
CA LEU A 48 15.57 -0.38 -1.61
C LEU A 48 15.10 0.32 -2.89
N ILE A 49 14.18 1.28 -2.77
CA ILE A 49 13.75 2.11 -3.91
C ILE A 49 14.96 2.82 -4.51
N GLN A 50 15.72 3.58 -3.73
CA GLN A 50 16.87 4.33 -4.26
C GLN A 50 17.99 3.42 -4.80
N TYR A 51 18.18 2.24 -4.20
CA TYR A 51 19.13 1.25 -4.70
C TYR A 51 18.74 0.74 -6.09
N HIS A 52 17.47 0.40 -6.30
CA HIS A 52 16.97 -0.11 -7.57
C HIS A 52 16.76 0.99 -8.63
N GLU A 53 16.37 2.21 -8.24
CA GLU A 53 16.27 3.35 -9.15
C GLU A 53 17.62 3.70 -9.77
N ARG A 54 18.71 3.65 -8.98
CA ARG A 54 20.09 3.85 -9.50
C ARG A 54 20.53 2.79 -10.51
N ARG A 55 19.91 1.60 -10.48
CA ARG A 55 20.14 0.50 -11.44
C ARG A 55 19.23 0.60 -12.68
N GLY A 56 18.31 1.57 -12.69
CA GLY A 56 17.29 1.72 -13.72
C GLY A 56 16.32 0.53 -13.73
N ASP A 57 15.97 0.03 -12.55
CA ASP A 57 14.98 -1.04 -12.38
C ASP A 57 13.58 -0.43 -12.22
N LYS A 58 12.55 -1.09 -12.77
CA LYS A 58 11.14 -0.74 -12.55
C LYS A 58 10.66 -1.38 -11.26
N ILE A 59 10.14 -0.56 -10.34
CA ILE A 59 9.82 -0.93 -8.97
C ILE A 59 8.33 -0.72 -8.73
N ILE A 60 7.67 -1.75 -8.21
CA ILE A 60 6.32 -1.64 -7.69
C ILE A 60 6.39 -1.85 -6.18
N VAL A 61 5.79 -0.93 -5.43
CA VAL A 61 5.68 -1.04 -3.98
C VAL A 61 4.23 -1.34 -3.61
N PHE A 62 3.99 -2.42 -2.88
CA PHE A 62 2.66 -2.88 -2.53
C PHE A 62 2.37 -2.72 -1.04
N SER A 63 1.18 -2.21 -0.72
CA SER A 63 0.68 -2.11 0.65
C SER A 63 -0.83 -2.37 0.68
N ASP A 64 -1.24 -3.39 1.45
CA ASP A 64 -2.66 -3.70 1.70
C ASP A 64 -3.39 -2.61 2.50
N ASN A 65 -2.64 -1.84 3.30
CA ASN A 65 -3.17 -0.72 4.07
C ASN A 65 -3.05 0.57 3.27
N VAL A 66 -4.19 1.18 2.93
CA VAL A 66 -4.27 2.39 2.09
C VAL A 66 -3.68 3.61 2.79
N TYR A 67 -3.86 3.73 4.10
CA TYR A 67 -3.28 4.83 4.86
C TYR A 67 -1.75 4.81 4.78
N ALA A 68 -1.13 3.67 5.09
CA ALA A 68 0.31 3.50 4.98
C ALA A 68 0.81 3.69 3.54
N LEU A 69 0.07 3.18 2.54
CA LEU A 69 0.40 3.40 1.13
C LEU A 69 0.53 4.90 0.81
N GLN A 70 -0.46 5.69 1.22
CA GLN A 70 -0.49 7.13 0.98
C GLN A 70 0.67 7.84 1.70
N GLU A 71 0.88 7.54 2.99
CA GLU A 71 1.96 8.15 3.77
C GLU A 71 3.34 7.84 3.17
N TYR A 72 3.59 6.59 2.79
CA TYR A 72 4.84 6.20 2.13
C TYR A 72 5.03 6.91 0.79
N ALA A 73 4.03 6.87 -0.07
CA ALA A 73 4.10 7.44 -1.41
C ALA A 73 4.28 8.97 -1.38
N LEU A 74 3.51 9.67 -0.53
CA LEU A 74 3.58 11.13 -0.38
C LEU A 74 4.93 11.56 0.20
N LYS A 75 5.41 10.91 1.26
CA LYS A 75 6.69 11.23 1.90
C LYS A 75 7.89 10.98 0.97
N MET A 76 7.80 9.97 0.09
CA MET A 76 8.84 9.67 -0.92
C MET A 76 8.63 10.38 -2.27
N GLY A 77 7.53 11.12 -2.43
CA GLY A 77 7.19 11.83 -3.68
C GLY A 77 6.94 10.92 -4.88
N LYS A 78 6.37 9.72 -4.66
CA LYS A 78 6.10 8.71 -5.71
C LYS A 78 4.60 8.61 -6.01
N PRO A 79 4.19 8.26 -7.24
CA PRO A 79 2.78 8.02 -7.57
C PRO A 79 2.23 6.82 -6.82
N PHE A 80 0.93 6.84 -6.53
CA PHE A 80 0.23 5.70 -5.95
C PHE A 80 -1.15 5.50 -6.56
N ILE A 81 -1.63 4.26 -6.57
CA ILE A 81 -2.97 3.87 -7.03
C ILE A 81 -3.64 3.06 -5.91
N TYR A 82 -4.88 3.42 -5.60
CA TYR A 82 -5.75 2.72 -4.67
C TYR A 82 -7.19 2.68 -5.19
N GLY A 83 -8.13 2.08 -4.45
CA GLY A 83 -9.51 1.85 -4.89
C GLY A 83 -10.24 3.10 -5.36
N SER A 84 -10.03 4.23 -4.69
CA SER A 84 -10.68 5.50 -5.06
C SER A 84 -9.95 6.29 -6.15
N THR A 85 -8.81 5.82 -6.66
CA THR A 85 -8.11 6.50 -7.77
C THR A 85 -8.97 6.44 -9.04
N PRO A 86 -9.32 7.60 -9.65
CA PRO A 86 -10.09 7.65 -10.89
C PRO A 86 -9.41 6.88 -12.03
N GLN A 87 -10.21 6.25 -12.90
CA GLN A 87 -9.68 5.41 -13.99
C GLN A 87 -8.74 6.16 -14.92
N GLN A 88 -9.02 7.43 -15.22
CA GLN A 88 -8.17 8.26 -16.07
C GLN A 88 -6.80 8.51 -15.43
N GLU A 89 -6.76 8.84 -14.13
CA GLU A 89 -5.52 9.04 -13.39
C GLU A 89 -4.72 7.73 -13.27
N ARG A 90 -5.41 6.62 -12.96
CA ARG A 90 -4.84 5.28 -12.94
C ARG A 90 -4.13 4.95 -14.26
N MET A 91 -4.81 5.14 -15.39
CA MET A 91 -4.23 4.87 -16.72
C MET A 91 -3.01 5.76 -16.99
N ASN A 92 -3.08 7.05 -16.63
CA ASN A 92 -1.95 7.97 -16.79
C ASN A 92 -0.73 7.54 -15.97
N ILE A 93 -0.93 7.11 -14.72
CA ILE A 93 0.17 6.63 -13.86
C ILE A 93 0.80 5.37 -14.44
N LEU A 94 -0.01 4.40 -14.88
CA LEU A 94 0.47 3.14 -15.46
C LEU A 94 1.23 3.36 -16.77
N GLN A 95 0.69 4.19 -17.67
CA GLN A 95 1.37 4.54 -18.92
C GLN A 95 2.70 5.25 -18.68
N ASN A 96 2.73 6.20 -17.75
CA ASN A 96 3.96 6.86 -17.35
C ASN A 96 4.97 5.86 -16.77
N PHE A 97 4.55 4.96 -15.88
CA PHE A 97 5.45 3.94 -15.34
C PHE A 97 6.02 3.03 -16.43
N GLN A 98 5.21 2.65 -17.43
CA GLN A 98 5.62 1.75 -18.49
C GLN A 98 6.56 2.40 -19.53
N TYR A 99 6.27 3.64 -19.93
CA TYR A 99 6.92 4.28 -21.08
C TYR A 99 7.83 5.47 -20.72
N ASN A 100 7.70 6.05 -19.53
CA ASN A 100 8.53 7.18 -19.09
C ASN A 100 9.66 6.69 -18.17
N ASP A 101 10.89 6.78 -18.65
CA ASP A 101 12.09 6.37 -17.89
C ASP A 101 12.40 7.25 -16.67
N GLN A 102 11.75 8.41 -16.55
CA GLN A 102 11.85 9.26 -15.36
C GLN A 102 11.01 8.70 -14.19
N ILE A 103 10.05 7.82 -14.45
CA ILE A 103 9.13 7.28 -13.46
C ILE A 103 9.35 5.77 -13.37
N ASN A 104 10.19 5.39 -12.42
CA ASN A 104 10.58 3.99 -12.23
C ASN A 104 9.95 3.34 -11.00
N THR A 105 9.19 4.09 -10.20
CA THR A 105 8.56 3.59 -8.97
C THR A 105 7.11 4.01 -8.90
N ILE A 106 6.22 3.05 -8.64
CA ILE A 106 4.82 3.30 -8.28
C ILE A 106 4.41 2.51 -7.04
N PHE A 107 3.44 3.04 -6.32
CA PHE A 107 2.84 2.42 -5.14
C PHE A 107 1.44 1.90 -5.50
N LEU A 108 1.11 0.67 -5.11
CA LEU A 108 -0.18 0.04 -5.38
C LEU A 108 -0.79 -0.51 -4.10
N SER A 109 -2.08 -0.29 -3.92
CA SER A 109 -2.87 -1.02 -2.93
C SER A 109 -3.28 -2.41 -3.44
N LYS A 110 -4.15 -3.08 -2.68
CA LYS A 110 -4.76 -4.36 -3.03
C LYS A 110 -5.49 -4.39 -4.38
N VAL A 111 -5.80 -3.23 -4.97
CA VAL A 111 -6.32 -3.14 -6.35
C VAL A 111 -5.40 -3.78 -7.41
N GLY A 112 -4.11 -3.92 -7.11
CA GLY A 112 -3.15 -4.59 -7.98
C GLY A 112 -3.32 -6.12 -8.08
N ASP A 113 -4.09 -6.75 -7.20
CA ASP A 113 -4.21 -8.21 -7.17
C ASP A 113 -5.22 -8.75 -8.19
N THR A 114 -6.35 -8.07 -8.38
CA THR A 114 -7.52 -8.64 -9.07
C THR A 114 -7.84 -7.97 -10.41
N SER A 115 -7.84 -6.64 -10.48
CA SER A 115 -8.67 -5.93 -11.47
C SER A 115 -7.89 -4.96 -12.37
N ILE A 116 -6.56 -5.03 -12.38
CA ILE A 116 -5.69 -4.14 -13.17
C ILE A 116 -4.62 -4.98 -13.89
N ASP A 117 -4.45 -4.71 -15.18
CA ASP A 117 -3.30 -5.20 -15.93
C ASP A 117 -2.05 -4.41 -15.51
N LEU A 118 -1.26 -5.03 -14.65
CA LEU A 118 -0.04 -4.41 -14.14
C LEU A 118 1.08 -4.50 -15.17
N PRO A 119 1.80 -3.39 -15.42
CA PRO A 119 2.97 -3.40 -16.27
C PRO A 119 4.09 -4.27 -15.67
N GLU A 120 4.98 -4.74 -16.54
CA GLU A 120 6.13 -5.56 -16.15
C GLU A 120 7.06 -4.76 -15.22
N ALA A 121 7.45 -5.36 -14.10
CA ALA A 121 8.40 -4.77 -13.16
C ALA A 121 9.54 -5.75 -12.85
N THR A 122 10.70 -5.21 -12.50
CA THR A 122 11.90 -5.99 -12.16
C THR A 122 12.07 -6.14 -10.65
N CYS A 123 11.44 -5.27 -9.86
CA CYS A 123 11.50 -5.27 -8.41
C CYS A 123 10.09 -5.08 -7.82
N LEU A 124 9.70 -5.94 -6.89
CA LEU A 124 8.48 -5.82 -6.11
C LEU A 124 8.85 -5.69 -4.63
N ILE A 125 8.39 -4.65 -3.97
CA ILE A 125 8.58 -4.43 -2.53
C ILE A 125 7.21 -4.49 -1.87
N GLN A 126 7.04 -5.35 -0.87
CA GLN A 126 5.80 -5.49 -0.12
C GLN A 126 6.00 -4.98 1.31
N ILE A 127 5.30 -3.89 1.65
CA ILE A 127 5.39 -3.23 2.97
C ILE A 127 4.56 -3.99 4.01
N SER A 128 3.34 -4.33 3.63
CA SER A 128 2.39 -5.07 4.47
C SER A 128 1.70 -6.16 3.65
N SER A 129 1.33 -7.24 4.34
CA SER A 129 0.70 -8.42 3.76
C SER A 129 -0.41 -8.92 4.68
N HIS A 130 -1.60 -9.17 4.13
CA HIS A 130 -2.66 -9.82 4.86
C HIS A 130 -2.40 -11.33 5.01
N TYR A 131 -2.61 -11.78 6.24
CA TYR A 131 -2.44 -13.10 6.85
C TYR A 131 -3.07 -14.34 6.18
N GLY A 132 -3.67 -14.22 4.99
CA GLY A 132 -4.35 -15.31 4.28
C GLY A 132 -3.97 -15.44 2.80
N SER A 133 -3.14 -14.55 2.28
CA SER A 133 -3.03 -14.28 0.83
C SER A 133 -1.85 -14.99 0.13
N ARG A 134 -1.11 -15.89 0.79
CA ARG A 134 0.14 -16.51 0.24
C ARG A 134 0.05 -17.00 -1.21
N ARG A 135 -1.08 -17.62 -1.61
CA ARG A 135 -1.32 -18.02 -3.01
C ARG A 135 -1.48 -16.83 -3.95
N GLN A 136 -2.24 -15.81 -3.56
CA GLN A 136 -2.37 -14.56 -4.31
C GLN A 136 -1.02 -13.83 -4.38
N GLU A 137 -0.20 -13.84 -3.32
CA GLU A 137 1.16 -13.29 -3.36
C GLU A 137 2.02 -13.97 -4.42
N ALA A 138 2.09 -15.30 -4.45
CA ALA A 138 2.85 -16.03 -5.47
C ALA A 138 2.29 -15.82 -6.88
N GLN A 139 0.97 -15.74 -7.05
CA GLN A 139 0.35 -15.42 -8.32
C GLN A 139 0.69 -14.00 -8.79
N ARG A 140 0.66 -13.02 -7.86
CA ARG A 140 1.07 -11.64 -8.10
C ARG A 140 2.54 -11.58 -8.51
N LEU A 141 3.42 -12.29 -7.82
CA LEU A 141 4.84 -12.40 -8.18
C LEU A 141 5.02 -12.88 -9.61
N GLY A 142 4.36 -13.97 -9.99
CA GLY A 142 4.45 -14.53 -11.34
C GLY A 142 3.87 -13.64 -12.45
N ARG A 143 2.89 -12.79 -12.13
CA ARG A 143 2.28 -11.84 -13.08
C ARG A 143 3.10 -10.57 -13.26
N ILE A 144 3.62 -10.02 -12.17
CA ILE A 144 4.31 -8.72 -12.16
C ILE A 144 5.79 -8.86 -12.54
N LEU A 145 6.48 -9.83 -11.94
CA LEU A 145 7.92 -9.90 -12.04
C LEU A 145 8.35 -10.50 -13.38
N ARG A 146 9.12 -9.72 -14.13
CA ARG A 146 9.75 -10.14 -15.38
C ARG A 146 11.25 -9.84 -15.32
N ALA A 147 12.02 -10.70 -15.97
CA ALA A 147 13.44 -10.44 -16.14
C ALA A 147 13.62 -9.21 -17.05
N LYS A 148 14.62 -8.38 -16.73
CA LYS A 148 14.99 -7.24 -17.57
C LYS A 148 15.42 -7.76 -18.94
N ARG A 149 14.88 -7.21 -20.03
CA ARG A 149 15.16 -7.64 -21.43
C ARG A 149 16.56 -7.28 -21.95
N ARG A 150 17.54 -6.98 -21.09
CA ARG A 150 18.90 -6.72 -21.55
C ARG A 150 19.59 -8.07 -21.80
N ASN A 151 20.32 -8.17 -22.90
CA ASN A 151 20.96 -9.40 -23.40
C ASN A 151 22.15 -9.89 -22.55
N ASP A 152 22.18 -9.63 -21.24
CA ASP A 152 23.23 -10.14 -20.35
C ASP A 152 22.73 -11.37 -19.61
N GLU A 153 23.46 -12.46 -19.68
CA GLU A 153 23.16 -13.69 -18.93
C GLU A 153 23.20 -13.38 -17.41
N GLY A 154 22.09 -13.63 -16.70
CA GLY A 154 22.01 -13.45 -15.24
C GLY A 154 21.01 -12.40 -14.72
N PHE A 155 20.06 -11.92 -15.53
CA PHE A 155 19.04 -10.99 -15.05
C PHE A 155 18.04 -11.63 -14.08
N ASN A 156 18.16 -11.25 -12.81
CA ASN A 156 17.25 -11.64 -11.74
C ASN A 156 16.17 -10.58 -11.51
N ALA A 157 14.95 -11.03 -11.23
CA ALA A 157 13.90 -10.19 -10.67
C ALA A 157 13.96 -10.26 -9.14
N PHE A 158 13.56 -9.19 -8.45
CA PHE A 158 13.67 -9.10 -7.00
C PHE A 158 12.30 -9.00 -6.34
N PHE A 159 12.11 -9.75 -5.26
CA PHE A 159 10.98 -9.60 -4.37
C PHE A 159 11.46 -9.34 -2.96
N TYR A 160 11.00 -8.24 -2.36
CA TYR A 160 11.27 -7.91 -0.96
C TYR A 160 9.98 -7.92 -0.16
N SER A 161 9.95 -8.65 0.96
CA SER A 161 8.92 -8.52 1.99
C SER A 161 9.52 -7.83 3.22
N LEU A 162 8.99 -6.67 3.59
CA LEU A 162 9.45 -5.92 4.75
C LEU A 162 8.69 -6.36 6.00
N VAL A 163 9.40 -6.79 7.04
CA VAL A 163 8.80 -7.39 8.24
C VAL A 163 9.30 -6.67 9.47
N SER A 164 8.40 -6.12 10.27
CA SER A 164 8.75 -5.51 11.55
C SER A 164 9.01 -6.59 12.59
N LYS A 165 10.24 -6.61 13.12
CA LYS A 165 10.69 -7.61 14.08
C LYS A 165 9.90 -7.52 15.39
N ASP A 166 9.74 -8.66 16.07
CA ASP A 166 9.07 -8.79 17.38
C ASP A 166 7.58 -8.40 17.35
N THR A 167 6.97 -8.44 16.16
CA THR A 167 5.55 -8.19 15.93
C THR A 167 4.85 -9.42 15.35
N GLN A 168 3.52 -9.34 15.20
CA GLN A 168 2.75 -10.41 14.58
C GLN A 168 3.24 -10.75 13.16
N GLU A 169 3.83 -9.81 12.42
CA GLU A 169 4.32 -10.08 11.06
C GLU A 169 5.35 -11.21 10.99
N MET A 170 6.17 -11.39 12.04
CA MET A 170 7.18 -12.46 12.12
C MET A 170 6.55 -13.86 12.05
N TYR A 171 5.39 -14.05 12.70
CA TYR A 171 4.68 -15.34 12.69
C TYR A 171 4.24 -15.74 11.28
N TYR A 172 3.83 -14.76 10.46
CA TYR A 172 3.35 -15.01 9.11
C TYR A 172 4.48 -15.08 8.09
N SER A 173 5.57 -14.37 8.35
CA SER A 173 6.83 -14.47 7.62
C SER A 173 7.30 -15.92 7.51
N THR A 174 7.34 -16.66 8.63
CA THR A 174 7.77 -18.07 8.63
C THR A 174 6.90 -18.93 7.69
N LYS A 175 5.57 -18.68 7.68
CA LYS A 175 4.64 -19.39 6.79
C LYS A 175 4.77 -18.98 5.33
N ARG A 176 5.19 -17.74 5.05
CA ARG A 176 5.45 -17.23 3.70
C ARG A 176 6.75 -17.83 3.16
N GLN A 177 7.80 -17.84 3.96
CA GLN A 177 9.08 -18.47 3.62
C GLN A 177 8.88 -19.93 3.22
N ALA A 178 8.23 -20.73 4.07
CA ALA A 178 7.95 -22.13 3.75
C ALA A 178 7.21 -22.27 2.42
N PHE A 179 6.14 -21.48 2.22
CA PHE A 179 5.36 -21.53 0.99
C PHE A 179 6.17 -21.15 -0.26
N LEU A 180 6.98 -20.08 -0.21
CA LEU A 180 7.78 -19.66 -1.37
C LEU A 180 8.89 -20.67 -1.70
N VAL A 181 9.51 -21.26 -0.69
CA VAL A 181 10.51 -22.34 -0.88
C VAL A 181 9.86 -23.58 -1.48
N ASP A 182 8.67 -23.97 -1.01
CA ASP A 182 7.91 -25.11 -1.57
C ASP A 182 7.53 -24.89 -3.05
N GLN A 183 7.36 -23.64 -3.47
CA GLN A 183 7.14 -23.27 -4.89
C GLN A 183 8.44 -23.17 -5.71
N GLY A 184 9.61 -23.42 -5.10
CA GLY A 184 10.90 -23.42 -5.77
C GLY A 184 11.57 -22.05 -5.90
N TYR A 185 11.10 -21.02 -5.20
CA TYR A 185 11.75 -19.70 -5.21
C TYR A 185 13.02 -19.68 -4.35
N ALA A 186 14.08 -19.03 -4.86
CA ALA A 186 15.26 -18.73 -4.06
C ALA A 186 14.89 -17.72 -2.97
N PHE A 187 15.14 -18.05 -1.71
CA PHE A 187 14.71 -17.24 -0.56
C PHE A 187 15.87 -16.89 0.36
N LYS A 188 15.98 -15.62 0.76
CA LYS A 188 17.00 -15.11 1.70
C LYS A 188 16.36 -14.26 2.79
N VAL A 189 16.89 -14.32 4.00
CA VAL A 189 16.57 -13.36 5.06
C VAL A 189 17.70 -12.34 5.16
N ILE A 190 17.34 -11.06 5.22
CA ILE A 190 18.24 -9.91 5.32
C ILE A 190 17.94 -9.20 6.64
N THR A 191 18.89 -9.25 7.57
CA THR A 191 18.78 -8.56 8.87
C THR A 191 19.37 -7.17 8.86
N HIS A 192 20.31 -6.90 7.95
CA HIS A 192 20.99 -5.62 7.81
C HIS A 192 21.12 -5.25 6.33
N LEU A 193 20.66 -4.04 5.98
CA LEU A 193 20.87 -3.44 4.66
C LEU A 193 22.16 -2.62 4.71
N HIS A 194 23.25 -3.17 4.18
CA HIS A 194 24.53 -2.48 4.14
C HIS A 194 24.45 -1.18 3.31
N GLY A 195 24.99 -0.09 3.83
CA GLY A 195 25.00 1.21 3.17
C GLY A 195 23.73 2.03 3.37
N MET A 196 22.80 1.58 4.22
CA MET A 196 21.60 2.36 4.56
C MET A 196 21.96 3.65 5.30
N GLU A 197 22.99 3.58 6.15
CA GLU A 197 23.60 4.69 6.87
C GLU A 197 24.21 5.78 5.96
N ASN A 198 24.57 5.42 4.72
CA ASN A 198 25.21 6.33 3.78
C ASN A 198 24.20 7.06 2.87
N ILE A 199 22.91 6.74 2.98
CA ILE A 199 21.89 7.39 2.16
C ILE A 199 21.60 8.79 2.69
N PRO A 200 21.72 9.84 1.84
CA PRO A 200 21.32 11.18 2.23
C PRO A 200 19.81 11.25 2.40
N ASN A 201 19.36 12.06 3.37
CA ASN A 201 17.94 12.36 3.60
C ASN A 201 17.08 11.12 3.90
N LEU A 202 17.61 10.20 4.68
CA LEU A 202 16.85 9.07 5.19
C LEU A 202 15.71 9.58 6.10
N ALA A 203 14.47 9.24 5.77
CA ALA A 203 13.30 9.73 6.50
C ALA A 203 13.29 9.20 7.95
N TYR A 204 12.78 9.99 8.88
CA TYR A 204 12.69 9.62 10.29
C TYR A 204 14.04 9.26 10.93
N ALA A 205 15.13 9.88 10.44
CA ALA A 205 16.45 9.73 11.04
C ALA A 205 16.48 10.33 12.45
N SER A 206 15.77 11.43 12.67
CA SER A 206 15.76 12.12 13.97
C SER A 206 14.71 11.54 14.94
N PRO A 207 15.00 11.49 16.26
CA PRO A 207 14.00 11.12 17.27
C PRO A 207 12.79 12.06 17.32
N ARG A 208 12.93 13.29 16.83
CA ARG A 208 11.82 14.24 16.75
C ARG A 208 10.81 13.81 15.68
N GLU A 209 11.26 13.56 14.46
CA GLU A 209 10.40 13.10 13.36
C GLU A 209 9.71 11.77 13.69
N ARG A 210 10.40 10.86 14.38
CA ARG A 210 9.79 9.59 14.84
C ARG A 210 8.65 9.81 15.82
N ARG A 211 8.82 10.74 16.77
CA ARG A 211 7.76 11.08 17.73
C ARG A 211 6.59 11.78 17.07
N GLU A 212 6.85 12.67 16.11
CA GLU A 212 5.81 13.33 15.32
C GLU A 212 4.99 12.28 14.54
N LEU A 213 5.66 11.36 13.84
CA LEU A 213 4.99 10.25 13.16
C LEU A 213 4.19 9.37 14.12
N LEU A 214 4.76 9.04 15.29
CA LEU A 214 4.08 8.23 16.28
C LEU A 214 2.78 8.91 16.76
N GLN A 215 2.82 10.21 17.04
CA GLN A 215 1.64 10.97 17.43
C GLN A 215 0.57 10.97 16.32
N GLU A 216 0.97 11.18 15.07
CA GLU A 216 0.06 11.10 13.93
C GLU A 216 -0.62 9.73 13.85
N VAL A 217 0.17 8.64 13.97
CA VAL A 217 -0.34 7.26 13.97
C VAL A 217 -1.29 7.03 15.15
N LEU A 218 -0.97 7.53 16.34
CA LEU A 218 -1.82 7.40 17.54
C LEU A 218 -3.13 8.20 17.44
N LEU A 219 -3.16 9.31 16.70
CA LEU A 219 -4.39 10.08 16.49
C LEU A 219 -5.34 9.45 15.45
N LYS A 220 -4.86 8.55 14.58
CA LYS A 220 -5.73 7.90 13.59
C LYS A 220 -6.75 6.96 14.26
N ASN A 221 -8.00 7.00 13.80
CA ASN A 221 -9.02 6.05 14.24
C ASN A 221 -8.60 4.61 13.90
N GLU A 222 -9.12 3.63 14.65
CA GLU A 222 -8.84 2.21 14.39
C GLU A 222 -9.23 1.75 12.98
N GLU A 223 -10.15 2.45 12.32
CA GLU A 223 -10.55 2.20 10.93
C GLU A 223 -9.41 2.43 9.92
N ALA A 224 -8.44 3.29 10.23
CA ALA A 224 -7.26 3.52 9.39
C ALA A 224 -6.31 2.31 9.38
N ALA A 225 -6.41 1.43 10.37
CA ALA A 225 -5.75 0.12 10.35
C ALA A 225 -6.51 -0.90 9.49
N GLY A 226 -7.69 -0.53 8.97
CA GLY A 226 -8.46 -1.32 8.04
C GLY A 226 -7.66 -1.66 6.79
N ILE A 227 -7.94 -2.84 6.25
CA ILE A 227 -7.36 -3.32 5.01
C ILE A 227 -8.39 -3.07 3.91
N GLU A 228 -7.92 -2.69 2.73
CA GLU A 228 -8.82 -2.48 1.60
C GLU A 228 -9.54 -3.80 1.27
N VAL A 229 -10.87 -3.74 1.26
CA VAL A 229 -11.70 -4.89 0.91
C VAL A 229 -11.66 -5.02 -0.61
N GLY A 230 -10.89 -6.00 -1.10
CA GLY A 230 -10.92 -6.40 -2.51
C GLY A 230 -12.14 -7.30 -2.80
N ASP A 231 -12.43 -7.51 -4.08
CA ASP A 231 -13.59 -8.29 -4.55
C ASP A 231 -13.58 -9.76 -4.07
N ASP A 232 -12.41 -10.29 -3.66
CA ASP A 232 -12.21 -11.68 -3.22
C ASP A 232 -12.52 -11.95 -1.72
N ALA A 233 -13.22 -11.04 -1.03
CA ALA A 233 -13.49 -11.16 0.41
C ALA A 233 -14.17 -12.49 0.82
N ASP A 234 -14.84 -13.16 -0.12
CA ASP A 234 -15.58 -14.41 0.11
C ASP A 234 -14.69 -15.67 0.24
N ASN A 235 -13.41 -15.60 -0.17
CA ASN A 235 -12.48 -16.76 -0.15
C ASN A 235 -11.60 -16.85 1.12
N SER A 236 -11.84 -16.01 2.13
CA SER A 236 -11.07 -16.01 3.38
C SER A 236 -11.55 -17.09 4.37
N VAL A 237 -11.20 -18.35 4.10
CA VAL A 237 -11.45 -19.46 5.03
C VAL A 237 -10.46 -19.41 6.19
N GLY A 238 -10.85 -18.77 7.30
CA GLY A 238 -10.00 -18.69 8.50
C GLY A 238 -10.59 -17.95 9.70
N ARG A 239 -11.57 -18.58 10.37
CA ARG A 239 -12.05 -18.36 11.75
C ARG A 239 -12.40 -16.91 12.19
N GLY A 240 -13.70 -16.66 12.30
CA GLY A 240 -14.25 -16.07 13.53
C GLY A 240 -14.91 -14.69 13.45
N SER A 241 -15.83 -14.45 12.52
CA SER A 241 -16.96 -13.55 12.79
C SER A 241 -18.21 -14.11 12.16
N ASN A 242 -19.16 -14.45 13.02
CA ASN A 242 -20.39 -15.14 12.68
C ASN A 242 -21.32 -14.18 11.91
N GLY A 243 -21.13 -14.08 10.60
CA GLY A 243 -22.00 -13.33 9.70
C GLY A 243 -23.33 -14.06 9.48
N HIS A 244 -24.25 -13.98 10.44
CA HIS A 244 -25.67 -14.20 10.14
C HIS A 244 -26.18 -13.02 9.31
N LYS A 245 -26.10 -13.12 7.97
CA LYS A 245 -26.89 -12.28 7.07
C LYS A 245 -28.38 -12.62 7.24
N ARG A 246 -29.01 -12.07 8.29
CA ARG A 246 -30.47 -11.93 8.33
C ARG A 246 -30.82 -10.81 7.36
N PHE A 247 -31.42 -11.15 6.22
CA PHE A 247 -32.21 -10.20 5.44
C PHE A 247 -33.31 -9.64 6.35
N LYS A 248 -33.08 -8.46 6.94
CA LYS A 248 -34.13 -7.66 7.57
C LYS A 248 -34.67 -6.70 6.52
N SER A 249 -35.82 -7.03 5.96
CA SER A 249 -36.72 -6.06 5.34
C SER A 249 -37.05 -4.99 6.40
N LYS A 250 -36.49 -3.79 6.24
CA LYS A 250 -36.70 -2.68 7.16
C LYS A 250 -37.95 -1.91 6.73
N ALA A 251 -39.13 -2.43 7.08
CA ALA A 251 -40.35 -1.63 7.10
C ALA A 251 -40.26 -0.69 8.32
N VAL A 252 -40.10 0.60 8.07
CA VAL A 252 -40.09 1.64 9.11
C VAL A 252 -41.53 2.13 9.26
N ARG A 253 -42.16 1.87 10.40
CA ARG A 253 -43.39 2.57 10.80
C ARG A 253 -42.97 3.91 11.40
N GLY A 254 -43.16 4.99 10.66
CA GLY A 254 -43.12 6.35 11.19
C GLY A 254 -44.52 6.77 11.59
N GLU A 255 -44.72 7.22 12.83
CA GLU A 255 -45.91 7.99 13.20
C GLU A 255 -45.81 9.36 12.53
N GLY A 256 -46.48 9.51 11.39
CA GLY A 256 -46.68 10.80 10.75
C GLY A 256 -47.97 11.43 11.27
N SER A 257 -47.88 12.66 11.78
CA SER A 257 -49.08 13.46 12.05
C SER A 257 -49.77 13.82 10.73
N LEU A 258 -51.10 13.80 10.73
CA LEU A 258 -51.97 13.94 9.55
C LEU A 258 -51.82 15.25 8.76
N SER A 259 -51.10 16.25 9.28
CA SER A 259 -50.86 17.53 8.59
C SER A 259 -49.74 17.47 7.54
N GLY A 260 -48.79 16.53 7.62
CA GLY A 260 -47.66 16.44 6.67
C GLY A 260 -48.00 15.88 5.29
N LEU A 261 -49.19 15.29 5.12
CA LEU A 261 -49.65 14.70 3.85
C LEU A 261 -50.45 15.68 2.99
N ALA A 262 -50.76 16.88 3.50
CA ALA A 262 -51.56 17.90 2.83
C ALA A 262 -50.69 19.05 2.29
N GLY A 263 -49.65 18.73 1.51
CA GLY A 263 -49.05 19.58 0.48
C GLY A 263 -48.81 21.08 0.80
N GLY A 264 -48.47 21.44 2.03
CA GLY A 264 -48.56 22.81 2.53
C GLY A 264 -47.37 23.32 3.34
N GLU A 265 -46.16 22.82 3.10
CA GLU A 265 -44.94 23.40 3.67
C GLU A 265 -43.94 23.78 2.57
N ASP A 266 -43.59 25.06 2.58
CA ASP A 266 -42.79 25.84 1.64
C ASP A 266 -41.59 25.12 1.00
N MET A 267 -41.53 25.16 -0.33
CA MET A 267 -40.31 24.84 -1.08
C MET A 267 -39.27 25.96 -0.93
N ALA A 268 -38.41 25.87 0.08
CA ALA A 268 -37.14 26.59 0.09
C ALA A 268 -36.17 25.93 -0.90
N TYR A 269 -36.00 26.56 -2.06
CA TYR A 269 -35.04 26.18 -3.09
C TYR A 269 -33.60 26.38 -2.56
N MET A 270 -32.99 25.34 -1.99
CA MET A 270 -31.54 25.34 -1.73
C MET A 270 -30.79 25.01 -3.02
N GLU A 271 -30.35 26.07 -3.69
CA GLU A 271 -29.50 26.00 -4.86
C GLU A 271 -28.12 25.45 -4.46
N TYR A 272 -27.84 24.19 -4.78
CA TYR A 272 -26.51 23.61 -4.63
C TYR A 272 -25.57 24.27 -5.63
N SER A 273 -24.74 25.19 -5.14
CA SER A 273 -23.61 25.76 -5.89
C SER A 273 -22.73 24.64 -6.44
N THR A 274 -22.71 24.49 -7.76
CA THR A 274 -21.99 23.45 -8.53
C THR A 274 -20.46 23.63 -8.55
N ASN A 275 -19.89 24.47 -7.69
CA ASN A 275 -18.48 24.87 -7.77
C ASN A 275 -17.53 24.20 -6.76
N LYS A 276 -18.00 23.39 -5.79
CA LYS A 276 -17.09 22.67 -4.87
C LYS A 276 -16.30 21.52 -5.51
N ASN A 277 -16.73 21.03 -6.68
CA ASN A 277 -15.97 20.03 -7.45
C ASN A 277 -14.74 20.61 -8.18
N LYS A 278 -14.53 21.94 -8.17
CA LYS A 278 -13.30 22.56 -8.69
C LYS A 278 -12.18 22.62 -7.65
N GLU A 279 -12.51 22.66 -6.36
CA GLU A 279 -11.50 22.69 -5.28
C GLU A 279 -10.91 21.30 -5.01
N LEU A 280 -11.66 20.22 -5.28
CA LEU A 280 -11.18 18.83 -5.21
C LEU A 280 -10.36 18.37 -6.43
N LYS A 281 -10.19 19.23 -7.45
CA LYS A 281 -9.37 18.93 -8.66
C LYS A 281 -7.90 19.30 -8.49
N GLU A 282 -7.52 19.93 -7.39
CA GLU A 282 -6.14 20.33 -7.21
C GLU A 282 -5.32 19.18 -6.62
N HIS A 283 -4.58 18.50 -7.51
CA HIS A 283 -3.54 17.55 -7.14
C HIS A 283 -2.61 18.14 -6.06
N HIS A 284 -2.07 17.28 -5.20
CA HIS A 284 -1.06 17.67 -4.22
C HIS A 284 0.04 18.51 -4.91
N PRO A 285 0.40 19.71 -4.41
CA PRO A 285 1.26 20.66 -5.13
C PRO A 285 2.60 20.08 -5.62
N LEU A 286 3.18 19.15 -4.85
CA LEU A 286 4.40 18.42 -5.23
C LEU A 286 4.21 17.51 -6.45
N ILE A 287 3.08 16.81 -6.54
CA ILE A 287 2.73 15.95 -7.68
C ILE A 287 2.50 16.84 -8.91
N ARG A 288 1.75 17.93 -8.76
CA ARG A 288 1.50 18.86 -9.87
C ARG A 288 2.80 19.42 -10.47
N LYS A 289 3.76 19.80 -9.61
CA LYS A 289 5.06 20.36 -9.98
C LYS A 289 5.97 19.36 -10.70
N MET A 290 5.91 18.08 -10.34
CA MET A 290 6.72 17.03 -10.96
C MET A 290 6.14 16.52 -12.29
N TYR A 291 4.81 16.38 -12.41
CA TYR A 291 4.18 15.68 -13.54
C TYR A 291 3.59 16.60 -14.61
N TYR A 292 3.13 17.81 -14.27
CA TYR A 292 2.36 18.65 -15.20
C TYR A 292 3.15 19.84 -15.78
N LYS A 293 4.46 19.92 -15.48
CA LYS A 293 5.30 21.06 -15.89
C LYS A 293 5.65 21.10 -17.38
N ASN A 294 5.32 20.06 -18.15
CA ASN A 294 5.62 19.97 -19.58
C ASN A 294 4.41 20.15 -20.51
N LEU A 295 3.25 20.59 -20.02
CA LEU A 295 2.08 20.88 -20.86
C LEU A 295 2.06 22.29 -21.48
N LYS A 296 3.19 23.01 -21.43
CA LYS A 296 3.40 24.24 -22.20
C LYS A 296 4.78 24.23 -22.85
N LYS A 297 4.86 23.63 -24.03
CA LYS A 297 5.56 24.17 -25.19
C LYS A 297 4.91 23.60 -26.45
#